data_AF-A0A7V7SWE1-F1
#
_entry.id   AF-A0A7V7SWE1-F1
#
_cell.length_a   1.000
_cell.length_b   1.000
_cell.length_c   1.000
_cell.angle_alpha   90.00
_cell.angle_beta   90.00
_cell.angle_gamma   90.00
#
_symmetry.space_group_name_H-M   'P 1'
#
loop_
_entity.id
_entity.type
_entity.pdbx_description
1 polymer ?
#
loop_
_entity_poly.entity_id
_entity_poly.type
_entity_poly.pdbx_seq_one_letter_code
_entity_poly.pdbx_strand_id
1 'polypeptide(L)'
;MVRRISEWLGASFVVLDEVEGRGEVRLKLVSPSLLLFPTPKAGELAERMLQFEWGDFFFFRSRQDALGISPDDSLPTRVNKSLVTIRCVDNTYFYFYGTDLEIQKILQDRLEIDEEKEGGLENLDYPF
;
A
#
# COMPACT_ATOMS: atom_id res chain seq x y z
N MET A 1 -11.39 -1.37 0.24
CA MET A 1 -10.49 -0.46 1.00
C MET A 1 -9.56 0.32 0.08
N VAL A 2 -8.68 -0.36 -0.68
CA VAL A 2 -7.72 0.22 -1.65
C VAL A 2 -8.32 1.32 -2.54
N ARG A 3 -9.50 1.06 -3.13
CA ARG A 3 -10.21 2.05 -3.97
C ARG A 3 -10.53 3.35 -3.22
N ARG A 4 -11.15 3.25 -2.03
CA ARG A 4 -11.54 4.43 -1.24
C ARG A 4 -10.33 5.26 -0.83
N ILE A 5 -9.26 4.59 -0.42
CA ILE A 5 -8.03 5.27 -0.02
C ILE A 5 -7.40 5.98 -1.22
N SER A 6 -7.39 5.35 -2.40
CA SER A 6 -6.90 6.02 -3.60
C SER A 6 -7.67 7.28 -3.96
N GLU A 7 -8.99 7.27 -3.75
CA GLU A 7 -9.86 8.43 -3.98
C GLU A 7 -9.57 9.56 -2.97
N TRP A 8 -9.39 9.22 -1.68
CA TRP A 8 -9.07 10.21 -0.64
C TRP A 8 -7.71 10.88 -0.86
N LEU A 9 -6.75 10.15 -1.40
CA LEU A 9 -5.38 10.62 -1.60
C LEU A 9 -5.13 11.26 -2.98
N GLY A 10 -6.11 11.18 -3.89
CA GLY A 10 -5.91 11.54 -5.29
C GLY A 10 -4.85 10.68 -5.98
N ALA A 11 -4.68 9.41 -5.55
CA ALA A 11 -3.71 8.49 -6.12
C ALA A 11 -4.28 7.81 -7.37
N SER A 12 -3.57 7.93 -8.49
CA SER A 12 -3.97 7.35 -9.79
C SER A 12 -3.28 6.03 -10.10
N PHE A 13 -2.20 5.72 -9.39
CA PHE A 13 -1.40 4.51 -9.58
C PHE A 13 -1.05 3.87 -8.24
N VAL A 14 -0.89 2.55 -8.27
CA VAL A 14 -0.37 1.77 -7.15
C VAL A 14 0.63 0.76 -7.66
N VAL A 15 1.74 0.64 -6.94
CA VAL A 15 2.69 -0.45 -7.10
C VAL A 15 2.44 -1.46 -6.00
N LEU A 16 2.37 -2.73 -6.38
CA LEU A 16 2.17 -3.83 -5.46
C LEU A 16 3.46 -4.63 -5.33
N ASP A 17 3.79 -4.99 -4.10
CA ASP A 17 4.86 -5.90 -3.76
C ASP A 17 4.36 -7.06 -2.87
N GLU A 18 4.86 -8.26 -3.15
CA GLU A 18 4.63 -9.49 -2.38
C GLU A 18 3.17 -9.80 -2.02
N VAL A 19 2.19 -9.48 -2.87
CA VAL A 19 0.78 -9.68 -2.51
C VAL A 19 0.39 -11.15 -2.55
N GLU A 20 -0.07 -11.66 -1.40
CA GLU A 20 -0.62 -12.99 -1.21
C GLU A 20 -2.05 -12.93 -0.66
N GLY A 21 -2.93 -13.74 -1.23
CA GLY A 21 -4.27 -13.93 -0.69
C GLY A 21 -5.10 -14.98 -1.42
N ARG A 22 -6.30 -15.23 -0.89
CA ARG A 22 -7.23 -16.26 -1.35
C ARG A 22 -8.49 -15.64 -1.94
N GLY A 23 -9.05 -16.24 -2.98
CA GLY A 23 -10.29 -15.79 -3.61
C GLY A 23 -10.45 -16.33 -5.04
N GLU A 24 -11.37 -15.73 -5.80
CA GLU A 24 -11.52 -16.01 -7.24
C GLU A 24 -10.27 -15.65 -8.03
N VAL A 25 -9.53 -14.65 -7.54
CA VAL A 25 -8.19 -14.33 -8.02
C VAL A 25 -7.21 -14.77 -6.94
N ARG A 26 -6.68 -15.98 -7.07
CA ARG A 26 -5.48 -16.36 -6.30
C ARG A 26 -4.31 -15.58 -6.86
N LEU A 27 -4.06 -14.40 -6.29
CA LEU A 27 -2.83 -13.66 -6.52
C LEU A 27 -1.81 -14.20 -5.52
N LYS A 28 -1.00 -15.14 -5.98
CA LYS A 28 0.34 -15.34 -5.42
C LYS A 28 1.27 -14.54 -6.31
N LEU A 29 1.28 -13.22 -6.10
CA LEU A 29 2.17 -12.32 -6.83
C LEU A 29 3.55 -12.34 -6.15
N VAL A 30 4.17 -13.52 -6.13
CA VAL A 30 5.62 -13.63 -5.91
C VAL A 30 6.26 -13.32 -7.26
N SER A 31 6.23 -12.05 -7.62
CA SER A 31 6.88 -11.55 -8.81
C SER A 31 8.26 -11.03 -8.40
N PRO A 32 9.35 -11.43 -9.07
CA PRO A 32 10.66 -10.81 -8.85
C PRO A 32 10.66 -9.31 -9.24
N SER A 33 9.58 -8.83 -9.85
CA SER A 33 9.36 -7.44 -10.24
C SER A 33 8.09 -6.86 -9.62
N LEU A 34 8.20 -5.61 -9.18
CA LEU A 34 7.10 -4.77 -8.71
C LEU A 34 6.01 -4.63 -9.79
N LEU A 35 4.74 -4.69 -9.38
CA LEU A 35 3.61 -4.65 -10.30
C LEU A 35 2.88 -3.32 -10.23
N LEU A 36 2.87 -2.60 -11.34
CA LEU A 36 2.22 -1.29 -11.45
C LEU A 36 0.81 -1.41 -12.05
N PHE A 37 -0.18 -0.87 -11.34
CA PHE A 37 -1.56 -0.80 -11.80
C PHE A 37 -2.13 0.62 -11.67
N PRO A 38 -3.07 1.01 -12.54
CA PRO A 38 -4.02 2.08 -12.22
C PRO A 38 -4.83 1.69 -10.98
N THR A 39 -5.08 2.63 -10.07
CA THR A 39 -5.75 2.33 -8.80
C THR A 39 -7.16 1.73 -8.91
N PRO A 40 -8.00 2.12 -9.89
CA PRO A 40 -9.29 1.45 -10.10
C PRO A 40 -9.14 -0.06 -10.34
N LYS A 41 -8.17 -0.45 -11.17
CA LYS A 41 -7.90 -1.86 -11.48
C LYS A 41 -7.37 -2.62 -10.27
N ALA A 42 -6.51 -2.00 -9.46
CA ALA A 42 -6.05 -2.60 -8.21
C ALA A 42 -7.18 -2.77 -7.20
N GLY A 43 -8.12 -1.81 -7.13
CA GLY A 43 -9.34 -1.90 -6.33
C GLY A 43 -10.22 -3.08 -6.74
N GLU A 44 -10.48 -3.25 -8.03
CA GLU A 44 -11.23 -4.39 -8.56
C GLU A 44 -10.58 -5.74 -8.24
N LEU A 45 -9.24 -5.83 -8.32
CA LEU A 45 -8.51 -7.03 -7.93
C LEU A 45 -8.66 -7.32 -6.44
N ALA A 46 -8.50 -6.29 -5.60
CA ALA A 46 -8.64 -6.40 -4.16
C ALA A 46 -10.06 -6.83 -3.73
N GLU A 47 -11.10 -6.33 -4.40
CA GLU A 47 -12.50 -6.69 -4.11
C GLU A 47 -12.83 -8.15 -4.46
N ARG A 48 -12.08 -8.76 -5.38
CA ARG A 48 -12.23 -10.18 -5.75
C ARG A 48 -11.44 -11.14 -4.85
N MET A 49 -10.62 -10.60 -3.96
CA MET A 49 -9.91 -11.37 -2.94
C MET A 49 -10.85 -11.55 -1.74
N LEU A 50 -11.09 -12.81 -1.36
CA LEU A 50 -11.89 -13.17 -0.20
C LEU A 50 -11.11 -12.93 1.10
N GLN A 51 -9.79 -13.13 1.05
CA GLN A 51 -8.90 -12.94 2.20
C GLN A 51 -7.53 -12.45 1.74
N PHE A 52 -7.08 -11.35 2.34
CA PHE A 52 -5.69 -10.91 2.31
C PHE A 52 -4.88 -11.72 3.32
N GLU A 53 -3.72 -12.20 2.89
CA GLU A 53 -2.73 -12.87 3.74
C GLU A 53 -1.46 -12.04 3.89
N TRP A 54 -1.06 -11.28 2.87
CA TRP A 54 0.05 -10.33 2.94
C TRP A 54 0.04 -9.40 1.74
N GLY A 55 0.59 -8.20 1.85
CA GLY A 55 0.93 -7.39 0.67
C GLY A 55 1.16 -5.91 0.95
N ASP A 56 2.07 -5.32 0.18
CA ASP A 56 2.39 -3.89 0.23
C ASP A 56 1.84 -3.15 -0.99
N PHE A 57 1.19 -2.01 -0.74
CA PHE A 57 0.57 -1.15 -1.74
C PHE A 57 1.17 0.25 -1.63
N PHE A 58 1.97 0.65 -2.61
CA PHE A 58 2.62 1.96 -2.68
C PHE A 58 1.82 2.87 -3.62
N PHE A 59 1.24 3.95 -3.11
CA PHE A 59 0.34 4.83 -3.89
C PHE A 59 1.07 6.03 -4.47
N PHE A 60 0.70 6.42 -5.70
CA PHE A 60 1.33 7.51 -6.46
C PHE A 60 0.28 8.37 -7.19
N ARG A 61 0.56 9.67 -7.33
CA ARG A 61 -0.29 10.59 -8.12
C ARG A 61 -0.09 10.39 -9.62
N SER A 62 1.14 10.12 -10.04
CA SER A 62 1.50 9.98 -11.45
C SER A 62 2.15 8.63 -11.76
N ARG A 63 2.08 8.22 -13.03
CA ARG A 63 2.76 7.03 -13.52
C ARG A 63 4.28 7.18 -13.45
N GLN A 64 4.80 8.39 -13.63
CA GLN A 64 6.23 8.65 -13.65
C GLN A 64 6.85 8.42 -12.27
N ASP A 65 6.21 8.90 -11.21
CA ASP A 65 6.65 8.66 -9.83
C ASP A 65 6.61 7.15 -9.51
N ALA A 66 5.54 6.48 -9.94
CA ALA A 66 5.37 5.04 -9.75
C ALA A 66 6.40 4.20 -10.52
N LEU A 67 7.02 4.73 -11.58
CA LEU A 67 8.12 4.06 -12.30
C LEU A 67 9.49 4.35 -11.67
N GLY A 68 9.57 5.27 -10.72
CA GLY A 68 10.80 5.61 -9.98
C GLY A 68 11.12 4.64 -8.84
N ILE A 69 10.23 3.70 -8.56
CA ILE A 69 10.43 2.63 -7.57
C ILE A 69 11.06 1.40 -8.23
N SER A 70 12.07 0.84 -7.57
CA SER A 70 12.80 -0.34 -8.03
C SER A 70 12.57 -1.53 -7.10
N PRO A 71 12.54 -2.77 -7.60
CA PRO A 71 12.64 -3.96 -6.76
C PRO A 71 13.89 -3.97 -5.86
N ASP A 72 14.97 -3.29 -6.28
CA ASP A 72 16.19 -3.18 -5.48
C ASP A 72 16.13 -2.09 -4.39
N ASP A 73 15.12 -1.22 -4.43
CA ASP A 73 14.94 -0.21 -3.38
C ASP A 73 14.61 -0.90 -2.06
N SER A 74 15.25 -0.46 -0.97
CA SER A 74 14.84 -0.85 0.37
C SER A 74 13.42 -0.36 0.67
N LEU A 75 12.68 -1.07 1.53
CA LEU A 75 11.32 -0.65 1.86
C LEU A 75 11.23 0.82 2.37
N PRO A 76 12.10 1.30 3.27
CA PRO A 76 12.10 2.71 3.67
C PRO A 76 12.20 3.67 2.48
N THR A 77 13.02 3.31 1.48
CA THR A 77 13.16 4.09 0.24
C THR A 77 11.85 4.09 -0.55
N ARG A 78 11.18 2.96 -0.64
CA ARG A 78 9.88 2.83 -1.34
C ARG A 78 8.78 3.63 -0.65
N VAL A 79 8.71 3.56 0.70
CA VAL A 79 7.78 4.37 1.51
C VAL A 79 8.03 5.85 1.25
N ASN A 80 9.29 6.31 1.31
CA ASN A 80 9.68 7.70 1.03
C ASN A 80 9.30 8.19 -0.38
N LYS A 81 9.36 7.32 -1.39
CA LYS A 81 9.02 7.66 -2.78
C LYS A 81 7.51 7.69 -3.01
N SER A 82 6.74 7.01 -2.17
CA SER A 82 5.29 6.91 -2.28
C SER A 82 4.57 8.03 -1.54
N LEU A 83 3.32 8.28 -1.89
CA LEU A 83 2.44 9.17 -1.11
C LEU A 83 2.08 8.56 0.24
N VAL A 84 1.70 7.29 0.18
CA VAL A 84 1.43 6.42 1.31
C VAL A 84 1.74 5.00 0.88
N THR A 85 2.19 4.20 1.83
CA THR A 85 2.23 2.76 1.73
C THR A 85 1.16 2.19 2.64
N ILE A 86 0.37 1.26 2.13
CA ILE A 86 -0.49 0.42 2.95
C ILE A 86 0.11 -0.98 2.95
N ARG A 87 0.38 -1.51 4.12
CA ARG A 87 0.70 -2.91 4.32
C ARG A 87 -0.52 -3.63 4.88
N CYS A 88 -0.90 -4.72 4.23
CA CYS A 88 -1.93 -5.63 4.70
C CYS A 88 -1.23 -6.88 5.27
N VAL A 89 -1.43 -7.19 6.55
CA VAL A 89 -0.88 -8.42 7.16
C VAL A 89 -1.93 -9.53 7.19
N ASP A 90 -3.20 -9.17 7.30
CA ASP A 90 -4.34 -10.05 7.13
C ASP A 90 -5.59 -9.21 6.80
N ASN A 91 -6.78 -9.76 7.04
CA ASN A 91 -8.04 -9.03 6.90
C ASN A 91 -8.33 -8.04 8.05
N THR A 92 -7.48 -8.00 9.07
CA THR A 92 -7.71 -7.30 10.34
C THR A 92 -6.73 -6.14 10.51
N TYR A 93 -5.45 -6.36 10.21
CA TYR A 93 -4.37 -5.43 10.48
C TYR A 93 -3.84 -4.79 9.20
N PHE A 94 -4.03 -3.47 9.13
CA PHE A 94 -3.56 -2.61 8.05
C PHE A 94 -2.65 -1.54 8.64
N TYR A 95 -1.41 -1.49 8.16
CA TYR A 95 -0.44 -0.48 8.56
C TYR A 95 -0.33 0.58 7.47
N PHE A 96 -0.33 1.83 7.90
CA PHE A 96 -0.20 2.99 7.03
C PHE A 96 1.12 3.66 7.30
N TYR A 97 1.92 3.84 6.25
CA TYR A 97 3.20 4.52 6.33
C TYR A 97 3.20 5.69 5.36
N GLY A 98 3.58 6.87 5.81
CA GLY A 98 3.63 8.05 4.96
C GLY A 98 4.42 9.16 5.64
N THR A 99 5.02 10.02 4.84
CA THR A 99 5.81 11.16 5.31
C THR A 99 5.08 12.50 5.14
N ASP A 100 3.95 12.50 4.44
CA ASP A 100 3.12 13.67 4.16
C ASP A 100 2.08 13.87 5.27
N LEU A 101 2.22 14.96 6.03
CA LEU A 101 1.34 15.31 7.15
C LEU A 101 -0.11 15.58 6.71
N GLU A 102 -0.33 16.10 5.50
CA GLU A 102 -1.69 16.32 5.00
C GLU A 102 -2.39 14.98 4.73
N ILE A 103 -1.66 14.04 4.14
CA ILE A 103 -2.14 12.68 3.89
C ILE A 103 -2.42 11.94 5.20
N GLN A 104 -1.51 12.04 6.18
CA GLN A 104 -1.71 11.46 7.50
C GLN A 104 -3.02 11.95 8.14
N LYS A 105 -3.25 13.27 8.11
CA LYS A 105 -4.48 13.87 8.62
C LYS A 105 -5.73 13.38 7.88
N ILE A 106 -5.68 13.28 6.55
CA ILE A 106 -6.80 12.74 5.76
C ILE A 106 -7.13 11.30 6.19
N LEU A 107 -6.12 10.48 6.46
CA LEU A 107 -6.32 9.10 6.89
C LEU A 107 -6.87 9.03 8.32
N GLN A 108 -6.35 9.84 9.24
CA GLN A 108 -6.84 9.98 10.61
C GLN A 108 -8.31 10.42 10.68
N ASP A 109 -8.71 11.36 9.82
CA ASP A 109 -10.09 11.85 9.78
C ASP A 109 -11.09 10.81 9.18
N ARG A 110 -10.59 9.75 8.53
CA ARG A 110 -11.40 8.80 7.74
C ARG A 110 -11.38 7.38 8.28
N LEU A 111 -10.38 7.02 9.06
CA LEU A 111 -10.15 5.68 9.58
C LEU A 111 -10.13 5.71 11.11
N GLU A 112 -10.67 4.67 11.71
CA GLU A 112 -10.46 4.40 13.13
C GLU A 112 -9.05 3.82 13.27
N ILE A 113 -8.17 4.55 13.97
CA ILE A 113 -6.75 4.18 14.15
C ILE A 113 -6.57 3.65 15.56
N ASP A 114 -6.16 2.40 15.66
CA ASP A 114 -5.92 1.74 16.94
C ASP A 114 -4.63 2.22 17.62
N GLU A 115 -3.57 2.42 16.83
CA GLU A 115 -2.25 2.82 17.32
C GLU A 115 -1.55 3.74 16.32
N GLU A 116 -0.89 4.78 16.81
CA GLU A 116 -0.10 5.74 16.03
C GLU A 116 1.33 5.77 16.56
N LYS A 117 2.31 5.77 15.65
CA LYS A 117 3.72 5.88 15.97
C LYS A 117 4.40 6.85 15.02
N GLU A 118 5.10 7.81 15.61
CA GLU A 118 6.02 8.68 14.89
C GLU A 118 7.46 8.18 15.12
N GLY A 119 8.25 8.15 14.06
CA GLY A 119 9.64 7.69 14.12
C GLY A 119 10.32 7.67 12.76
N GLY A 120 11.62 7.40 12.77
CA GLY A 120 12.38 7.19 11.54
C GLY A 120 11.92 5.94 10.80
N LEU A 121 11.99 5.95 9.46
CA LEU A 121 11.58 4.82 8.60
C LEU A 121 12.46 3.57 8.78
N GLU A 122 13.59 3.68 9.46
CA GLU A 122 14.41 2.56 9.90
C GLU A 122 13.74 1.75 11.03
N ASN A 123 12.71 2.30 11.68
CA ASN A 123 11.98 1.67 12.78
C ASN A 123 10.55 1.27 12.39
N LEU A 124 10.27 1.04 11.11
CA LEU A 124 8.96 0.56 10.69
C LEU A 124 8.65 -0.73 11.43
N ASP A 125 7.57 -0.75 12.22
CA ASP A 125 7.16 -1.95 12.94
C ASP A 125 6.69 -3.02 11.97
N TYR A 126 7.25 -4.23 12.16
CA TYR A 126 6.82 -5.44 11.48
C TYR A 126 6.22 -6.38 12.53
N PRO A 127 4.93 -6.74 12.45
CA PRO A 127 4.50 -7.98 13.07
C PRO A 127 5.22 -9.14 12.36
N PHE A 128 5.98 -9.92 13.12
CA PHE A 128 6.59 -11.18 12.67
C PHE A 128 5.56 -12.31 12.69
#